data_AF-A0A1Y3AP73-F1
#
_entry.id   AF-A0A1Y3AP73-F1
#
_cell.length_a   1.000
_cell.length_b   1.000
_cell.length_c   1.000
_cell.angle_alpha   90.00
_cell.angle_beta   90.00
_cell.angle_gamma   90.00
#
_symmetry.space_group_name_H-M   'P 1'
#
loop_
_entity.id
_entity.type
_entity.pdbx_description
1 polymer ?
#
loop_
_entity_poly.entity_id
_entity_poly.type
_entity_poly.pdbx_seq_one_letter_code
_entity_poly.pdbx_strand_id
1 'polypeptide(L)'
;FSAIYTGHPRFRTLANNIRERRGRNVDIYLPIFRDQNTPSPFKENFVNALNIDPIDIDDEQKQKYEEIARERERIVSKDDHIYMDAMGFGMGCCCLQVTFQASNINEACCLYDQLAPLCPIMMALSAASPIFRGFLTDVDCRWSVIAQSVDDRTEAEITGRCPDTGQSCRRIPKSRFDSIDLYISPQHVHYNDIDVVYDKRYYEQMINNQI
;
A
#
# COMPACT_ATOMS: atom_id res chain seq x y z
N PHE A 1 -19.04 7.06 -2.53
CA PHE A 1 -17.58 7.07 -2.80
C PHE A 1 -16.75 6.67 -1.58
N SER A 2 -16.96 5.47 -1.05
CA SER A 2 -16.05 4.91 -0.05
C SER A 2 -16.10 3.40 -0.20
N ALA A 3 -15.11 2.82 -0.87
CA ALA A 3 -14.88 1.38 -0.93
C ALA A 3 -14.31 0.88 0.42
N ILE A 4 -14.95 1.30 1.52
CA ILE A 4 -14.54 1.01 2.90
C ILE A 4 -15.77 0.45 3.59
N TYR A 5 -15.58 -0.67 4.29
CA TYR A 5 -16.65 -1.30 5.05
C TYR A 5 -17.24 -0.32 6.09
N THR A 6 -18.56 -0.09 5.99
CA THR A 6 -19.28 0.91 6.80
C THR A 6 -19.84 0.33 8.09
N GLY A 7 -19.87 -0.99 8.25
CA GLY A 7 -20.47 -1.66 9.41
C GLY A 7 -19.68 -1.53 10.71
N HIS A 8 -18.47 -0.94 10.69
CA HIS A 8 -17.72 -0.64 11.90
C HIS A 8 -16.89 0.65 11.74
N PRO A 9 -16.93 1.60 12.70
CA PRO A 9 -16.30 2.92 12.57
C PRO A 9 -14.79 2.86 12.35
N ARG A 10 -14.10 1.85 12.92
CA ARG A 10 -12.65 1.63 12.78
C ARG A 10 -12.13 1.79 11.35
N PHE A 11 -12.83 1.25 10.34
CA PHE A 11 -12.32 1.25 8.97
C PHE A 11 -12.35 2.64 8.35
N ARG A 12 -13.42 3.40 8.60
CA ARG A 12 -13.52 4.80 8.18
C ARG A 12 -12.48 5.66 8.90
N THR A 13 -12.34 5.49 10.22
CA THR A 13 -11.35 6.21 11.01
C THR A 13 -9.93 5.94 10.52
N LEU A 14 -9.59 4.67 10.25
CA LEU A 14 -8.27 4.31 9.74
C LEU A 14 -7.97 4.98 8.40
N ALA A 15 -8.89 4.93 7.44
CA ALA A 15 -8.70 5.57 6.14
C ALA A 15 -8.55 7.10 6.25
N ASN A 16 -9.35 7.74 7.11
CA ASN A 16 -9.24 9.18 7.36
C ASN A 16 -7.90 9.54 8.00
N ASN A 17 -7.48 8.82 9.04
CA ASN A 17 -6.22 9.09 9.74
C ASN A 17 -5.00 8.90 8.83
N ILE A 18 -5.00 7.89 7.96
CA ILE A 18 -3.94 7.68 6.97
C ILE A 18 -3.84 8.90 6.04
N ARG A 19 -4.98 9.33 5.48
CA ARG A 19 -5.04 10.49 4.58
C ARG A 19 -4.61 11.78 5.27
N GLU A 20 -5.08 12.01 6.49
CA GLU A 20 -4.74 13.20 7.29
C GLU A 20 -3.25 13.22 7.65
N ARG A 21 -2.69 12.08 8.11
CA ARG A 21 -1.26 11.97 8.41
C ARG A 21 -0.40 12.18 7.16
N ARG A 22 -0.78 11.54 6.04
CA ARG A 22 -0.06 11.65 4.76
C ARG A 22 -0.16 13.06 4.16
N GLY A 23 -1.23 13.81 4.49
CA GLY A 23 -1.54 15.12 3.92
C GLY A 23 -2.19 15.07 2.53
N ARG A 24 -2.41 13.87 1.99
CA ARG A 24 -3.05 13.60 0.69
C ARG A 24 -3.62 12.19 0.65
N ASN A 25 -4.37 11.86 -0.41
CA ASN A 25 -4.78 10.48 -0.66
C ASN A 25 -3.55 9.56 -0.82
N VAL A 26 -3.75 8.26 -0.63
CA VAL A 26 -2.74 7.26 -0.99
C VAL A 26 -2.58 7.24 -2.50
N ASP A 27 -1.38 6.91 -2.97
CA ASP A 27 -1.08 6.82 -4.40
C ASP A 27 -0.66 5.40 -4.71
N ILE A 28 -1.49 4.69 -5.48
CA ILE A 28 -1.22 3.31 -5.88
C ILE A 28 -1.04 3.28 -7.39
N TYR A 29 0.15 2.91 -7.83
CA TYR A 29 0.48 2.75 -9.24
C TYR A 29 0.77 1.29 -9.55
N LEU A 30 0.12 0.77 -10.59
CA LEU A 30 0.39 -0.56 -11.14
C LEU A 30 0.69 -0.46 -12.64
N PRO A 31 1.70 -1.19 -13.16
CA PRO A 31 1.95 -1.21 -14.59
C PRO A 31 0.75 -1.81 -15.34
N ILE A 32 0.35 -1.17 -16.44
CA ILE A 32 -0.69 -1.67 -17.34
C ILE A 32 -0.13 -2.84 -18.18
N PHE A 33 -0.94 -3.88 -18.40
CA PHE A 33 -0.59 -4.90 -19.39
C PHE A 33 -0.64 -4.32 -20.80
N ARG A 34 0.43 -4.52 -21.57
CA ARG A 34 0.56 -4.03 -22.95
C ARG A 34 0.06 -5.06 -23.94
N ASP A 35 -1.19 -4.90 -24.37
CA ASP A 35 -1.78 -5.64 -25.49
C ASP A 35 -1.65 -4.84 -26.80
N GLN A 36 -2.03 -5.44 -27.93
CA GLN A 36 -1.98 -4.84 -29.28
C GLN A 36 -2.69 -3.48 -29.36
N ASN A 37 -3.77 -3.30 -28.58
CA ASN A 37 -4.59 -2.08 -28.57
C ASN A 37 -4.40 -1.23 -27.31
N THR A 38 -3.48 -1.57 -26.41
CA THR A 38 -3.16 -0.70 -25.26
C THR A 38 -2.45 0.55 -25.79
N PRO A 39 -2.99 1.77 -25.57
CA PRO A 39 -2.33 3.01 -25.99
C PRO A 39 -0.91 3.12 -25.41
N SER A 40 0.01 3.75 -26.13
CA SER A 40 1.39 3.97 -25.68
C SER A 40 1.81 5.43 -25.96
N PRO A 41 1.95 6.28 -24.93
CA PRO A 41 1.78 5.95 -23.52
C PRO A 41 0.30 5.70 -23.16
N PHE A 42 0.05 4.73 -22.28
CA PHE A 42 -1.26 4.59 -21.67
C PHE A 42 -1.47 5.72 -20.67
N LYS A 43 -2.54 6.48 -20.87
CA LYS A 43 -3.03 7.49 -19.96
C LYS A 43 -4.48 7.20 -19.69
N GLU A 44 -4.80 6.97 -18.42
CA GLU A 44 -6.17 6.69 -18.05
C GLU A 44 -7.04 7.93 -18.23
N ASN A 45 -8.21 7.74 -18.85
CA ASN A 45 -9.24 8.76 -18.93
C ASN A 45 -10.22 8.56 -17.77
N PHE A 46 -10.08 9.39 -16.73
CA PHE A 46 -10.86 9.26 -15.50
C PHE A 46 -12.31 9.69 -15.69
N VAL A 47 -12.58 10.58 -16.65
CA VAL A 47 -13.93 11.03 -17.00
C VAL A 47 -14.74 9.87 -17.60
N ASN A 48 -14.16 9.14 -18.55
CA ASN A 48 -14.80 7.98 -19.16
C ASN A 48 -14.85 6.79 -18.22
N ALA A 49 -13.91 6.70 -17.27
CA ALA A 49 -13.88 5.66 -16.24
C ALA A 49 -14.77 5.97 -15.02
N LEU A 50 -15.57 7.04 -15.06
CA LEU A 50 -16.62 7.28 -14.08
C LEU A 50 -17.65 6.14 -14.18
N ASN A 51 -17.52 5.15 -13.30
CA ASN A 51 -18.49 4.06 -13.17
C ASN A 51 -19.73 4.56 -12.41
N ILE A 52 -20.38 5.58 -12.94
CA ILE A 52 -21.59 6.18 -12.38
C ILE A 52 -22.75 5.81 -13.31
N ASP A 53 -23.80 5.21 -12.75
CA ASP A 53 -25.03 5.02 -13.48
C ASP A 53 -25.70 6.39 -13.71
N PRO A 54 -25.93 6.83 -14.95
CA PRO A 54 -26.56 8.11 -15.24
C PRO A 54 -27.97 8.26 -14.65
N ILE A 55 -28.61 7.16 -14.25
CA ILE A 55 -29.95 7.16 -13.64
C ILE A 55 -29.90 7.57 -12.16
N ASP A 56 -28.75 7.36 -11.49
CA ASP A 56 -28.60 7.54 -10.04
C ASP A 56 -28.16 8.95 -9.63
N ILE A 57 -27.85 9.83 -10.60
CA ILE A 57 -27.32 11.18 -10.35
C ILE A 57 -27.97 12.22 -11.25
N ASP A 58 -28.06 13.46 -10.75
CA ASP A 58 -28.48 14.62 -11.55
C ASP A 58 -27.32 15.21 -12.37
N ASP A 59 -27.64 16.12 -13.29
CA ASP A 59 -26.66 16.76 -14.18
C ASP A 59 -25.60 17.57 -13.41
N GLU A 60 -25.97 18.16 -12.26
CA GLU A 60 -25.05 18.95 -11.42
C GLU A 60 -24.01 18.05 -10.74
N GLN A 61 -24.46 16.92 -10.18
CA GLN A 61 -23.60 15.90 -9.60
C GLN A 61 -22.67 15.30 -10.64
N LYS A 62 -23.16 15.06 -11.85
CA LYS A 62 -22.34 14.59 -12.97
C LYS A 62 -21.20 15.56 -13.26
N GLN A 63 -21.51 16.85 -13.44
CA GLN A 63 -20.50 17.89 -13.69
C GLN A 63 -19.45 17.92 -12.58
N LYS A 64 -19.88 17.85 -11.31
CA LYS A 64 -18.96 17.79 -10.17
C LYS A 64 -18.01 16.59 -10.22
N TYR A 65 -18.49 15.39 -10.59
CA TYR A 65 -17.63 14.22 -10.70
C TYR A 65 -16.67 14.31 -11.88
N GLU A 66 -17.10 14.87 -13.01
CA GLU A 66 -16.21 15.13 -14.15
C GLU A 66 -15.11 16.14 -13.79
N GLU A 67 -15.42 17.20 -13.05
CA GLU A 67 -14.42 18.15 -12.56
C GLU A 67 -13.39 17.48 -11.64
N ILE A 68 -13.85 16.64 -10.69
CA ILE A 68 -12.96 15.87 -9.82
C ILE A 68 -12.08 14.92 -10.64
N ALA A 69 -12.64 14.26 -11.66
CA ALA A 69 -11.90 13.37 -12.55
C ALA A 69 -10.82 14.11 -13.35
N ARG A 70 -11.14 15.28 -13.91
CA ARG A 70 -10.18 16.13 -14.63
C ARG A 70 -9.07 16.65 -13.73
N GLU A 71 -9.39 16.99 -12.48
CA GLU A 71 -8.36 17.43 -11.54
C GLU A 71 -7.43 16.26 -11.17
N ARG A 72 -7.98 15.05 -11.00
CA ARG A 72 -7.17 13.83 -10.82
C ARG A 72 -6.24 13.58 -12.01
N GLU A 73 -6.73 13.72 -13.24
CA GLU A 73 -5.90 13.61 -14.46
C GLU A 73 -4.69 14.55 -14.47
N ARG A 74 -4.81 15.74 -13.87
CA ARG A 74 -3.70 16.70 -13.78
C ARG A 74 -2.65 16.30 -12.74
N ILE A 75 -3.07 15.64 -11.68
CA ILE A 75 -2.20 15.25 -10.56
C ILE A 75 -1.49 13.91 -10.86
N VAL A 76 -2.15 13.00 -11.57
CA VAL A 76 -1.62 11.68 -11.92
C VAL A 76 -0.60 11.81 -13.04
N SER A 77 0.67 11.58 -12.71
CA SER A 77 1.81 11.89 -13.60
C SER A 77 2.63 10.65 -14.00
N LYS A 78 2.00 9.47 -14.08
CA LYS A 78 2.72 8.23 -14.41
C LYS A 78 2.11 7.52 -15.61
N ASP A 79 2.69 7.78 -16.78
CA ASP A 79 2.40 7.08 -18.03
C ASP A 79 2.56 5.55 -17.85
N ASP A 80 1.77 4.77 -18.58
CA ASP A 80 1.79 3.30 -18.55
C ASP A 80 1.44 2.67 -17.21
N HIS A 81 0.72 3.39 -16.34
CA HIS A 81 0.26 2.88 -15.06
C HIS A 81 -1.23 3.10 -14.84
N ILE A 82 -1.88 2.12 -14.23
CA ILE A 82 -3.21 2.25 -13.62
C ILE A 82 -3.04 2.97 -12.29
N TYR A 83 -3.88 3.98 -12.04
CA TYR A 83 -3.87 4.74 -10.80
C TYR A 83 -5.09 4.43 -9.93
N MET A 84 -4.84 4.31 -8.63
CA MET A 84 -5.84 4.08 -7.60
C MET A 84 -5.50 4.94 -6.37
N ASP A 85 -6.50 5.58 -5.76
CA ASP A 85 -6.29 6.63 -4.74
C ASP A 85 -7.00 6.38 -3.40
N ALA A 86 -7.41 5.14 -3.15
CA ALA A 86 -8.21 4.80 -1.98
C ALA A 86 -7.75 3.51 -1.31
N MET A 87 -7.82 3.50 0.03
CA MET A 87 -7.51 2.34 0.87
C MET A 87 -8.26 1.07 0.44
N GLY A 88 -9.50 1.23 -0.04
CA GLY A 88 -10.35 0.14 -0.50
C GLY A 88 -9.79 -0.67 -1.67
N PHE A 89 -8.93 -0.07 -2.51
CA PHE A 89 -8.32 -0.80 -3.63
C PHE A 89 -7.34 -1.89 -3.17
N GLY A 90 -6.69 -1.69 -2.01
CA GLY A 90 -5.80 -2.70 -1.42
C GLY A 90 -6.48 -3.47 -0.30
N MET A 91 -6.90 -2.80 0.77
CA MET A 91 -7.55 -3.46 1.92
C MET A 91 -8.93 -4.04 1.62
N GLY A 92 -9.50 -3.77 0.44
CA GLY A 92 -10.67 -4.48 -0.09
C GLY A 92 -10.34 -5.79 -0.81
N CYS A 93 -9.06 -6.11 -1.04
CA CYS A 93 -8.65 -7.41 -1.54
C CYS A 93 -8.77 -8.50 -0.45
N CYS A 94 -8.88 -9.75 -0.88
CA CYS A 94 -8.91 -10.91 0.00
C CYS A 94 -7.55 -11.60 0.11
N CYS A 95 -7.34 -12.34 1.20
CA CYS A 95 -6.17 -13.19 1.38
C CYS A 95 -6.52 -14.46 2.15
N LEU A 96 -5.71 -15.49 1.97
CA LEU A 96 -5.65 -16.63 2.88
C LEU A 96 -4.52 -16.38 3.88
N GLN A 97 -4.83 -16.50 5.17
CA GLN A 97 -3.86 -16.40 6.26
C GLN A 97 -3.96 -17.67 7.11
N VAL A 98 -2.81 -18.19 7.52
CA VAL A 98 -2.70 -19.36 8.40
C VAL A 98 -1.82 -18.96 9.57
N THR A 99 -2.30 -19.22 10.79
CA THR A 99 -1.58 -18.92 12.03
C THR A 99 -1.18 -20.22 12.71
N PHE A 100 0.12 -20.37 12.99
CA PHE A 100 0.67 -21.53 13.69
C PHE A 100 0.99 -21.16 15.14
N GLN A 101 0.70 -22.06 16.07
CA GLN A 101 1.15 -21.95 17.46
C GLN A 101 2.43 -22.76 17.65
N ALA A 102 3.51 -22.10 18.04
CA ALA A 102 4.75 -22.75 18.46
C ALA A 102 4.70 -23.15 19.94
N SER A 103 5.59 -24.03 20.37
CA SER A 103 5.66 -24.55 21.74
C SER A 103 6.18 -23.51 22.74
N ASN A 104 6.99 -22.55 22.28
CA ASN A 104 7.54 -21.45 23.08
C ASN A 104 8.07 -20.32 22.19
N ILE A 105 8.53 -19.22 22.80
CA ILE A 105 9.05 -18.05 22.09
C ILE A 105 10.27 -18.35 21.21
N ASN A 106 11.16 -19.26 21.63
CA ASN A 106 12.37 -19.58 20.86
C ASN A 106 12.00 -20.32 19.56
N GLU A 107 11.07 -21.29 19.65
CA GLU A 107 10.55 -21.97 18.48
C GLU A 107 9.76 -21.01 17.58
N ALA A 108 8.97 -20.10 18.16
CA ALA A 108 8.23 -19.08 17.41
C ALA A 108 9.16 -18.18 16.59
N CYS A 109 10.25 -17.67 17.18
CA CYS A 109 11.24 -16.86 16.48
C CYS A 109 11.94 -17.64 15.36
N CYS A 110 12.31 -18.89 15.62
CA CYS A 110 12.94 -19.75 14.60
C CYS A 110 11.98 -20.02 13.43
N LEU A 111 10.72 -20.37 13.72
CA LEU A 111 9.71 -20.62 12.69
C LEU A 111 9.39 -19.36 11.87
N TYR A 112 9.26 -18.20 12.52
CA TYR A 112 9.06 -16.91 11.83
C TYR A 112 10.16 -16.66 10.80
N ASP A 113 11.42 -16.80 11.20
CA ASP A 113 12.56 -16.59 10.33
C ASP A 113 12.62 -17.60 9.18
N GLN A 114 12.31 -18.88 9.44
CA GLN A 114 12.29 -19.92 8.42
C GLN A 114 11.20 -19.71 7.37
N LEU A 115 10.06 -19.12 7.77
CA LEU A 115 8.96 -18.82 6.86
C LEU A 115 9.19 -17.55 6.03
N ALA A 116 10.01 -16.62 6.49
CA ALA A 116 10.31 -15.37 5.80
C ALA A 116 10.72 -15.52 4.32
N PRO A 117 11.71 -16.37 3.95
CA PRO A 117 12.08 -16.56 2.55
C PRO A 117 11.01 -17.29 1.72
N LEU A 118 10.08 -18.00 2.38
CA LEU A 118 8.97 -18.68 1.70
C LEU A 118 7.84 -17.72 1.33
N CYS A 119 7.68 -16.59 2.04
CA CYS A 119 6.63 -15.60 1.77
C CYS A 119 6.58 -15.13 0.30
N PRO A 120 7.67 -14.64 -0.32
CA PRO A 120 7.61 -14.20 -1.73
C PRO A 120 7.38 -15.38 -2.71
N ILE A 121 7.84 -16.59 -2.38
CA ILE A 121 7.62 -17.78 -3.19
C ILE A 121 6.13 -18.16 -3.17
N MET A 122 5.53 -18.24 -1.98
CA MET A 122 4.11 -18.52 -1.81
C MET A 122 3.23 -17.45 -2.44
N MET A 123 3.64 -16.18 -2.36
CA MET A 123 2.95 -15.09 -3.03
C MET A 123 2.90 -15.31 -4.56
N ALA A 124 4.05 -15.62 -5.19
CA ALA A 124 4.10 -15.89 -6.62
C ALA A 124 3.30 -17.15 -7.01
N LEU A 125 3.42 -18.24 -6.24
CA LEU A 125 2.68 -19.48 -6.48
C LEU A 125 1.16 -19.34 -6.34
N SER A 126 0.70 -18.41 -5.49
CA SER A 126 -0.72 -18.16 -5.22
C SER A 126 -1.26 -16.89 -5.92
N ALA A 127 -0.55 -16.42 -6.95
CA ALA A 127 -0.94 -15.23 -7.70
C ALA A 127 -2.38 -15.35 -8.24
N ALA A 128 -3.20 -14.34 -7.94
CA ALA A 128 -4.64 -14.37 -8.17
C ALA A 128 -5.25 -12.96 -8.30
N SER A 129 -4.44 -11.96 -8.66
CA SER A 129 -4.89 -10.57 -8.78
C SER A 129 -4.29 -9.89 -10.01
N PRO A 130 -4.63 -10.34 -11.24
CA PRO A 130 -4.11 -9.74 -12.47
C PRO A 130 -4.93 -8.54 -12.96
N ILE A 131 -6.04 -8.19 -12.31
CA ILE A 131 -6.96 -7.15 -12.77
C ILE A 131 -7.22 -6.17 -11.64
N PHE A 132 -7.02 -4.88 -11.91
CA PHE A 132 -7.31 -3.79 -11.00
C PHE A 132 -8.04 -2.67 -11.71
N ARG A 133 -9.09 -2.15 -11.08
CA ARG A 133 -9.90 -1.03 -11.58
C ARG A 133 -10.38 -1.21 -13.04
N GLY A 134 -10.68 -2.45 -13.44
CA GLY A 134 -11.15 -2.77 -14.79
C GLY A 134 -10.06 -2.95 -15.85
N PHE A 135 -8.78 -2.87 -15.47
CA PHE A 135 -7.65 -3.04 -16.36
C PHE A 135 -6.83 -4.29 -16.00
N LEU A 136 -6.30 -4.96 -17.02
CA LEU A 136 -5.31 -6.02 -16.86
C LEU A 136 -3.95 -5.40 -16.49
N THR A 137 -3.32 -5.88 -15.44
CA THR A 137 -2.02 -5.38 -14.94
C THR A 137 -0.87 -6.25 -15.43
N ASP A 138 0.32 -5.67 -15.55
CA ASP A 138 1.58 -6.41 -15.78
C ASP A 138 2.16 -6.96 -14.45
N VAL A 139 1.27 -7.30 -13.51
CA VAL A 139 1.55 -7.94 -12.22
C VAL A 139 0.39 -8.86 -11.88
N ASP A 140 0.68 -9.98 -11.21
CA ASP A 140 -0.35 -10.99 -10.88
C ASP A 140 -0.70 -11.03 -9.38
N CYS A 141 -0.01 -10.21 -8.57
CA CYS A 141 -0.09 -10.21 -7.12
C CYS A 141 -0.57 -8.86 -6.57
N ARG A 142 -1.38 -8.91 -5.52
CA ARG A 142 -1.95 -7.72 -4.85
C ARG A 142 -1.01 -7.01 -3.86
N TRP A 143 0.18 -7.54 -3.58
CA TRP A 143 1.00 -7.09 -2.44
C TRP A 143 1.35 -5.60 -2.50
N SER A 144 1.84 -5.14 -3.65
CA SER A 144 2.18 -3.73 -3.87
C SER A 144 0.96 -2.82 -3.77
N VAL A 145 -0.23 -3.30 -4.14
CA VAL A 145 -1.50 -2.57 -4.03
C VAL A 145 -1.85 -2.36 -2.57
N ILE A 146 -1.82 -3.44 -1.77
CA ILE A 146 -2.15 -3.35 -0.33
C ILE A 146 -1.13 -2.46 0.38
N ALA A 147 0.16 -2.65 0.12
CA ALA A 147 1.25 -1.87 0.70
C ALA A 147 1.04 -0.36 0.49
N GLN A 148 0.72 0.04 -0.75
CA GLN A 148 0.46 1.44 -1.11
C GLN A 148 -0.88 1.95 -0.56
N SER A 149 -1.90 1.08 -0.44
CA SER A 149 -3.26 1.48 -0.01
C SER A 149 -3.35 1.96 1.44
N VAL A 150 -2.36 1.65 2.25
CA VAL A 150 -2.25 2.10 3.65
C VAL A 150 -0.92 2.75 3.96
N ASP A 151 -0.23 3.25 2.92
CA ASP A 151 1.02 3.97 3.08
C ASP A 151 0.75 5.37 3.63
N ASP A 152 0.88 5.50 4.95
CA ASP A 152 0.64 6.74 5.67
C ASP A 152 1.86 7.66 5.70
N ARG A 153 2.99 7.28 5.10
CA ARG A 153 4.22 8.08 5.06
C ARG A 153 3.97 9.45 4.44
N THR A 154 4.45 10.48 5.11
CA THR A 154 4.52 11.85 4.60
C THR A 154 5.55 11.95 3.46
N GLU A 155 5.45 13.00 2.66
CA GLU A 155 6.46 13.29 1.62
C GLU A 155 7.87 13.40 2.22
N ALA A 156 7.97 13.95 3.44
CA ALA A 156 9.21 14.02 4.20
C ALA A 156 9.80 12.64 4.51
N GLU A 157 8.97 11.70 4.97
CA GLU A 157 9.40 10.32 5.28
C GLU A 157 9.76 9.52 4.02
N ILE A 158 9.11 9.78 2.88
CA ILE A 158 9.42 9.11 1.61
C ILE A 158 10.77 9.61 1.05
N THR A 159 10.95 10.93 1.00
CA THR A 159 12.11 11.58 0.36
C THR A 159 13.31 11.72 1.29
N GLY A 160 13.10 11.69 2.62
CA GLY A 160 14.11 12.05 3.61
C GLY A 160 14.42 13.55 3.65
N ARG A 161 13.53 14.41 3.11
CA ARG A 161 13.70 15.87 3.11
C ARG A 161 12.40 16.57 3.52
N CYS A 162 12.48 17.51 4.45
CA CYS A 162 11.34 18.34 4.82
C CYS A 162 10.89 19.19 3.62
N PRO A 163 9.62 19.11 3.18
CA PRO A 163 9.13 19.88 2.03
C PRO A 163 9.31 21.41 2.19
N ASP A 164 9.09 21.92 3.40
CA ASP A 164 9.10 23.37 3.67
C ASP A 164 10.52 23.97 3.76
N THR A 165 11.46 23.22 4.35
CA THR A 165 12.81 23.73 4.66
C THR A 165 13.90 23.13 3.79
N GLY A 166 13.60 22.05 3.06
CA GLY A 166 14.58 21.26 2.30
C GLY A 166 15.60 20.52 3.16
N GLN A 167 15.53 20.63 4.49
CA GLN A 167 16.48 20.00 5.40
C GLN A 167 16.28 18.48 5.41
N SER A 168 17.38 17.76 5.59
CA SER A 168 17.34 16.31 5.74
C SER A 168 16.50 15.95 6.97
N CYS A 169 15.60 14.99 6.79
CA CYS A 169 14.79 14.43 7.87
C CYS A 169 14.82 12.90 7.81
N ARG A 170 14.14 12.26 8.76
CA ARG A 170 14.10 10.79 8.88
C ARG A 170 13.37 10.19 7.68
N ARG A 171 14.10 9.50 6.81
CA ARG A 171 13.53 8.69 5.74
C ARG A 171 13.01 7.35 6.30
N ILE A 172 11.86 6.90 5.80
CA ILE A 172 11.28 5.58 6.08
C ILE A 172 11.14 4.83 4.74
N PRO A 173 11.91 3.77 4.51
CA PRO A 173 12.07 3.18 3.17
C PRO A 173 10.82 2.44 2.68
N LYS A 174 10.05 1.82 3.59
CA LYS A 174 8.90 0.97 3.27
C LYS A 174 7.61 1.50 3.88
N SER A 175 6.48 1.13 3.28
CA SER A 175 5.16 1.33 3.88
C SER A 175 5.08 0.53 5.19
N ARG A 176 4.19 0.95 6.09
CA ARG A 176 3.86 0.17 7.30
C ARG A 176 3.26 -1.20 7.01
N PHE A 177 2.72 -1.38 5.81
CA PHE A 177 2.32 -2.68 5.29
C PHE A 177 3.33 -3.06 4.22
N ASP A 178 4.27 -3.94 4.55
CA ASP A 178 5.28 -4.43 3.62
C ASP A 178 5.89 -5.74 4.13
N SER A 179 6.88 -6.28 3.42
CA SER A 179 7.62 -7.48 3.82
C SER A 179 8.27 -7.27 5.18
N ILE A 180 8.60 -8.37 5.86
CA ILE A 180 9.30 -8.29 7.14
C ILE A 180 10.63 -7.54 7.00
N ASP A 181 11.06 -6.86 8.07
CA ASP A 181 12.31 -6.08 8.09
C ASP A 181 13.49 -6.84 8.69
N LEU A 182 13.24 -7.67 9.70
CA LEU A 182 14.28 -8.30 10.51
C LEU A 182 13.94 -9.74 10.84
N TYR A 183 14.95 -10.60 10.78
CA TYR A 183 14.99 -11.85 11.48
C TYR A 183 15.14 -11.62 12.99
N ILE A 184 14.47 -12.45 13.79
CA ILE A 184 14.35 -12.28 15.25
C ILE A 184 14.88 -13.47 16.04
N SER A 185 15.23 -14.59 15.40
CA SER A 185 15.97 -15.68 16.05
C SER A 185 17.43 -15.31 16.23
N PRO A 186 18.05 -15.57 17.40
CA PRO A 186 19.48 -15.37 17.62
C PRO A 186 20.40 -16.04 16.58
N GLN A 187 19.92 -17.11 15.93
CA GLN A 187 20.67 -17.85 14.92
C GLN A 187 20.68 -17.19 13.54
N HIS A 188 19.80 -16.24 13.27
CA HIS A 188 19.62 -15.64 11.94
C HIS A 188 19.85 -14.12 11.92
N VAL A 189 20.11 -13.50 13.08
CA VAL A 189 20.33 -12.03 13.18
C VAL A 189 21.46 -11.53 12.30
N HIS A 190 22.45 -12.37 11.97
CA HIS A 190 23.56 -11.99 11.08
C HIS A 190 23.13 -11.84 9.61
N TYR A 191 21.92 -12.27 9.25
CA TYR A 191 21.31 -12.02 7.94
C TYR A 191 20.55 -10.70 7.86
N ASN A 192 20.44 -9.94 8.96
CA ASN A 192 19.83 -8.61 8.94
C ASN A 192 20.80 -7.61 8.30
N ASP A 193 20.75 -7.52 6.97
CA ASP A 193 21.68 -6.77 6.13
C ASP A 193 21.07 -5.49 5.53
N ILE A 194 19.90 -5.08 6.02
CA ILE A 194 19.21 -3.86 5.57
C ILE A 194 19.23 -2.76 6.65
N ASP A 195 19.22 -1.51 6.18
CA ASP A 195 19.04 -0.35 7.06
C ASP A 195 17.59 -0.29 7.56
N VAL A 196 17.40 -0.62 8.83
CA VAL A 196 16.09 -0.53 9.48
C VAL A 196 15.93 0.75 10.28
N VAL A 197 14.73 1.29 10.19
CA VAL A 197 14.38 2.56 10.81
C VAL A 197 13.57 2.29 12.07
N TYR A 198 14.17 2.45 13.24
CA TYR A 198 13.54 2.16 14.53
C TYR A 198 13.57 3.36 15.49
N ASP A 199 12.70 3.34 16.49
CA ASP A 199 12.65 4.37 17.52
C ASP A 199 13.66 4.03 18.63
N LYS A 200 14.70 4.86 18.76
CA LYS A 200 15.77 4.66 19.75
C LYS A 200 15.26 4.69 21.19
N ARG A 201 14.28 5.53 21.49
CA ARG A 201 13.71 5.64 22.85
C ARG A 201 13.04 4.33 23.24
N TYR A 202 12.25 3.74 22.34
CA TYR A 202 11.59 2.47 22.63
C TYR A 202 12.58 1.30 22.67
N TYR A 203 13.58 1.29 21.78
CA TYR A 203 14.65 0.31 21.84
C TYR A 203 15.39 0.34 23.18
N GLU A 204 15.84 1.52 23.62
CA GLU A 204 16.51 1.70 24.92
C GLU A 204 15.62 1.27 26.08
N GLN A 205 14.32 1.60 26.03
CA GLN A 205 13.37 1.18 27.05
C GLN A 205 13.24 -0.36 27.13
N MET A 206 13.21 -1.08 26.01
CA MET A 206 13.12 -2.55 26.02
C MET A 206 14.39 -3.17 26.59
N ILE A 207 15.57 -2.72 26.11
CA ILE A 207 16.87 -3.22 26.58
C ILE A 207 17.06 -2.97 28.08
N ASN A 208 16.74 -1.77 28.56
CA ASN A 208 16.94 -1.40 29.98
C ASN A 208 16.02 -2.15 30.94
N ASN A 209 14.82 -2.52 30.49
CA ASN A 209 13.86 -3.26 31.31
C ASN A 209 14.00 -4.79 31.20
N GLN A 210 14.96 -5.29 30.40
CA GLN A 210 15.14 -6.72 30.13
C GLN A 210 13.85 -7.41 29.67
N ILE A 211 13.03 -6.70 28.87
CA ILE A 211 11.82 -7.23 28.25
C ILE A 211 12.18 -7.79 26.88
#